data_AF-A0A849D6Z3-F1
#
_entry.id   AF-A0A849D6Z3-F1
#
_cell.length_a   1.000
_cell.length_b   1.000
_cell.length_c   1.000
_cell.angle_alpha   90.00
_cell.angle_beta   90.00
_cell.angle_gamma   90.00
#
_symmetry.space_group_name_H-M   'P 1'
#
loop_
_entity.id
_entity.type
_entity.pdbx_description
1 polymer ?
#
loop_
_entity_poly.entity_id
_entity_poly.type
_entity_poly.pdbx_seq_one_letter_code
_entity_poly.pdbx_strand_id
1 'polypeptide(L)'
;MVIFVSCLEEIDLETFAEENFVPSLVVESTLSDELKNQVVYLSRTDVRTDLETDTIYNPFVPLGIGPRDSVTVEGNAQVRVRVNGVNDINFLEAEPGTYISEVPFAVESNNSYELFIQTADGSSYRSDPVALTGKAELTNIYAERMTNEFGIEGVAIYIDGNELEGDAKNYRYTFDETYKIIAPVWDDEEFRLTNYDPCAL
;
A
#
# COMPACT_ATOMS: atom_id res chain seq x y z
N MET A 1 35.18 -41.00 -40.75
CA MET A 1 34.92 -40.22 -39.52
C MET A 1 33.98 -39.09 -39.91
N VAL A 2 32.69 -39.25 -39.62
CA VAL A 2 31.65 -38.26 -39.95
C VAL A 2 31.47 -37.40 -38.72
N ILE A 3 31.81 -36.11 -38.82
CA ILE A 3 31.59 -35.13 -37.77
C ILE A 3 30.22 -34.52 -38.05
N PHE A 4 29.22 -34.87 -37.24
CA PHE A 4 27.93 -34.19 -37.25
C PHE A 4 28.10 -32.87 -36.50
N VAL A 5 28.15 -31.77 -37.24
CA VAL A 5 28.00 -30.42 -36.67
C VAL A 5 26.52 -30.11 -36.70
N SER A 6 25.84 -30.19 -35.55
CA SER A 6 24.55 -29.55 -35.38
C SER A 6 24.81 -28.09 -35.00
N CYS A 7 24.62 -27.16 -35.94
CA CYS A 7 24.44 -25.77 -35.55
C CYS A 7 23.05 -25.68 -34.92
N LEU A 8 23.00 -25.42 -33.62
CA LEU A 8 21.78 -24.93 -33.01
C LEU A 8 21.63 -23.49 -33.49
N GLU A 9 20.58 -23.21 -34.25
CA GLU A 9 20.25 -21.85 -34.65
C GLU A 9 19.81 -21.10 -33.38
N GLU A 10 20.48 -19.98 -33.11
CA GLU A 10 20.13 -19.13 -31.98
C GLU A 10 18.72 -18.56 -32.25
N ILE A 11 17.81 -18.75 -31.29
CA ILE A 11 16.50 -18.10 -31.37
C ILE A 11 16.76 -16.62 -31.15
N ASP A 12 16.55 -15.83 -32.20
CA ASP A 12 16.49 -14.38 -32.09
C ASP A 12 15.27 -14.07 -31.21
N LEU A 13 15.52 -13.80 -29.94
CA LEU A 13 14.49 -13.29 -29.07
C LEU A 13 14.18 -11.90 -29.61
N GLU A 14 13.06 -11.76 -30.32
CA GLU A 14 12.45 -10.45 -30.53
C GLU A 14 12.28 -9.86 -29.13
N THR A 15 13.24 -9.04 -28.70
CA THR A 15 13.06 -8.20 -27.54
C THR A 15 11.80 -7.42 -27.85
N PHE A 16 10.74 -7.60 -27.05
CA PHE A 16 9.45 -6.90 -27.15
C PHE A 16 9.58 -5.37 -27.00
N ALA A 17 10.79 -4.86 -27.11
CA ALA A 17 11.16 -3.49 -27.20
C ALA A 17 10.81 -2.94 -28.61
N GLU A 18 9.90 -1.97 -28.62
CA GLU A 18 10.25 -0.62 -29.13
C GLU A 18 9.82 -0.13 -30.52
N GLU A 19 8.67 -0.55 -31.09
CA GLU A 19 8.07 0.32 -32.15
C GLU A 19 6.68 0.87 -31.84
N ASN A 20 5.88 0.23 -30.97
CA ASN A 20 4.51 0.70 -30.70
C ASN A 20 4.04 0.49 -29.25
N PHE A 21 4.95 0.43 -28.28
CA PHE A 21 4.52 0.34 -26.88
C PHE A 21 3.89 1.66 -26.45
N VAL A 22 2.60 1.61 -26.08
CA VAL A 22 1.88 2.72 -25.49
C VAL A 22 1.67 2.40 -24.00
N PRO A 23 2.34 3.10 -23.08
CA PRO A 23 2.23 2.83 -21.66
C PRO A 23 0.82 3.12 -21.15
N SER A 24 0.18 2.14 -20.54
CA SER A 24 -1.13 2.27 -19.92
C SER A 24 -1.02 2.95 -18.56
N LEU A 25 -1.98 3.82 -18.23
CA LEU A 25 -2.09 4.41 -16.89
C LEU A 25 -2.51 3.33 -15.89
N VAL A 26 -1.75 3.20 -14.81
CA VAL A 26 -2.05 2.38 -13.65
C VAL A 26 -2.47 3.33 -12.53
N VAL A 27 -3.64 3.05 -11.95
CA VAL A 27 -4.24 3.88 -10.91
C VAL A 27 -4.44 3.01 -9.68
N GLU A 28 -3.77 3.36 -8.59
CA GLU A 28 -3.95 2.71 -7.30
C GLU A 28 -4.53 3.73 -6.31
N SER A 29 -5.71 3.44 -5.78
CA SER A 29 -6.30 4.24 -4.72
C SER A 29 -7.28 3.40 -3.91
N THR A 30 -7.36 3.70 -2.62
CA THR A 30 -8.38 3.16 -1.71
C THR A 30 -8.91 4.33 -0.89
N LEU A 31 -10.16 4.72 -1.14
CA LEU A 31 -10.86 5.70 -0.31
C LEU A 31 -11.55 4.97 0.85
N SER A 32 -11.32 5.42 2.09
CA SER A 32 -11.91 4.81 3.29
C SER A 32 -12.92 5.74 3.99
N ASP A 33 -13.70 5.17 4.91
CA ASP A 33 -14.61 5.89 5.81
C ASP A 33 -13.90 6.52 7.03
N GLU A 34 -12.57 6.53 7.02
CA GLU A 34 -11.74 7.21 8.00
C GLU A 34 -11.51 8.67 7.60
N LEU A 35 -11.68 9.60 8.55
CA LEU A 35 -11.46 11.02 8.30
C LEU A 35 -9.96 11.35 8.21
N LYS A 36 -9.40 11.30 7.00
CA LYS A 36 -8.00 11.62 6.72
C LYS A 36 -7.80 12.20 5.32
N ASN A 37 -6.59 12.66 5.02
CA ASN A 37 -6.21 12.95 3.64
C ASN A 37 -6.10 11.62 2.88
N GLN A 38 -6.90 11.48 1.83
CA GLN A 38 -6.92 10.27 1.00
C GLN A 38 -5.82 10.37 -0.06
N VAL A 39 -5.32 9.23 -0.52
CA VAL A 39 -4.17 9.16 -1.44
C VAL A 39 -4.53 8.42 -2.72
N VAL A 40 -4.01 8.91 -3.84
CA VAL A 40 -4.07 8.29 -5.17
C VAL A 40 -2.65 8.20 -5.70
N TYR A 41 -2.23 7.00 -6.09
CA TYR A 41 -0.96 6.74 -6.74
C TYR A 41 -1.19 6.53 -8.24
N LEU A 42 -0.41 7.22 -9.07
CA LEU A 42 -0.45 7.12 -10.52
C LEU A 42 0.90 6.67 -11.05
N SER A 43 0.87 5.63 -11.88
CA SER A 43 2.04 5.10 -12.57
C SER A 43 1.69 4.64 -13.98
N ARG A 44 2.70 4.18 -14.71
CA ARG A 44 2.60 3.68 -16.07
C ARG A 44 3.19 2.29 -16.15
N THR A 45 2.56 1.44 -16.94
CA THR A 45 3.15 0.16 -17.32
C THR A 45 4.47 0.40 -18.05
N ASP A 46 5.45 -0.45 -17.81
CA ASP A 46 6.75 -0.43 -18.48
C ASP A 46 6.97 -1.75 -19.24
N VAL A 47 7.80 -1.72 -20.29
CA VAL A 47 8.22 -2.90 -21.06
C VAL A 47 9.28 -3.72 -20.33
N ARG A 48 9.78 -3.23 -19.19
CA ARG A 48 10.74 -3.96 -18.37
C ARG A 48 10.16 -5.30 -17.94
N THR A 49 10.79 -6.38 -18.40
CA THR A 49 10.45 -7.76 -18.06
C THR A 49 11.33 -8.31 -16.93
N ASP A 50 12.06 -7.45 -16.21
CA ASP A 50 12.87 -7.90 -15.09
C ASP A 50 11.94 -8.31 -13.95
N LEU A 51 11.69 -9.62 -13.83
CA LEU A 51 10.92 -10.25 -12.74
C LEU A 51 11.50 -9.99 -11.33
N GLU A 52 12.59 -9.23 -11.24
CA GLU A 52 13.19 -8.78 -9.99
C GLU A 52 12.67 -7.40 -9.53
N THR A 53 11.95 -6.66 -10.40
CA THR A 53 11.23 -5.44 -10.03
C THR A 53 9.79 -5.82 -9.71
N ASP A 54 9.40 -5.69 -8.44
CA ASP A 54 7.99 -5.78 -8.06
C ASP A 54 7.30 -4.49 -8.53
N THR A 55 6.12 -4.61 -9.14
CA THR A 55 5.33 -3.45 -9.59
C THR A 55 4.47 -2.87 -8.47
N ILE A 56 4.47 -3.51 -7.30
CA ILE A 56 3.76 -3.06 -6.10
C ILE A 56 4.61 -2.03 -5.36
N TYR A 57 4.06 -0.83 -5.17
CA TYR A 57 4.68 0.24 -4.39
C TYR A 57 4.99 -0.22 -2.96
N ASN A 58 6.27 -0.18 -2.56
CA ASN A 58 6.71 -0.47 -1.19
C ASN A 58 7.11 0.81 -0.46
N PRO A 59 6.32 1.29 0.52
CA PRO A 59 6.61 2.55 1.24
C PRO A 59 7.86 2.49 2.14
N PHE A 60 8.43 1.30 2.36
CA PHE A 60 9.64 1.11 3.18
C PHE A 60 10.92 1.01 2.35
N VAL A 61 10.82 1.01 1.01
CA VAL A 61 11.98 1.10 0.11
C VAL A 61 12.06 2.53 -0.40
N PRO A 62 13.14 3.27 -0.10
CA PRO A 62 13.28 4.62 -0.63
C PRO A 62 13.41 4.56 -2.16
N LEU A 63 12.63 5.40 -2.84
CA LEU A 63 12.68 5.53 -4.29
C LEU A 63 14.12 5.85 -4.75
N GLY A 64 14.64 5.08 -5.72
CA GLY A 64 15.89 5.39 -6.42
C GLY A 64 17.20 4.80 -5.87
N ILE A 65 17.17 3.83 -4.94
CA ILE A 65 18.43 3.18 -4.43
C ILE A 65 18.83 1.92 -5.24
N GLY A 66 18.16 1.58 -6.34
CA GLY A 66 18.62 0.52 -7.22
C GLY A 66 17.81 0.34 -8.52
N PRO A 67 18.32 -0.44 -9.49
CA PRO A 67 17.60 -0.78 -10.72
C PRO A 67 16.39 -1.71 -10.51
N ARG A 68 16.10 -2.10 -9.27
CA ARG A 68 15.07 -3.06 -8.86
C ARG A 68 13.72 -2.43 -8.44
N ASP A 69 13.58 -1.11 -8.54
CA ASP A 69 12.37 -0.42 -8.05
C ASP A 69 12.05 0.85 -8.88
N SER A 70 12.26 0.78 -10.20
CA SER A 70 11.91 1.89 -11.09
C SER A 70 10.49 1.72 -11.61
N VAL A 71 9.50 2.07 -10.78
CA VAL A 71 8.14 2.31 -11.28
C VAL A 71 8.15 3.60 -12.10
N THR A 72 7.67 3.55 -13.34
CA THR A 72 7.45 4.77 -14.13
C THR A 72 6.24 5.49 -13.57
N VAL A 73 6.45 6.54 -12.77
CA VAL A 73 5.38 7.31 -12.14
C VAL A 73 4.75 8.32 -13.12
N GLU A 74 3.46 8.63 -12.94
CA GLU A 74 2.74 9.65 -13.72
C GLU A 74 2.61 10.93 -12.92
N GLY A 75 3.45 11.92 -13.22
CA GLY A 75 3.49 13.21 -12.51
C GLY A 75 2.77 14.35 -13.24
N ASN A 76 2.52 15.45 -12.51
CA ASN A 76 1.85 16.67 -12.97
C ASN A 76 0.42 16.45 -13.52
N ALA A 77 -0.29 15.43 -13.05
CA ALA A 77 -1.69 15.21 -13.37
C ALA A 77 -2.61 16.08 -12.50
N GLN A 78 -3.78 16.42 -13.01
CA GLN A 78 -4.88 16.95 -12.21
C GLN A 78 -5.74 15.80 -11.73
N VAL A 79 -5.83 15.61 -10.42
CA VAL A 79 -6.59 14.52 -9.80
C VAL A 79 -7.69 15.11 -8.93
N ARG A 80 -8.91 14.60 -9.08
CA ARG A 80 -10.05 14.97 -8.23
C ARG A 80 -11.03 13.82 -8.08
N VAL A 81 -11.70 13.77 -6.94
CA VAL A 81 -12.84 12.88 -6.69
C VAL A 81 -14.11 13.70 -6.71
N ARG A 82 -15.08 13.29 -7.51
CA ARG A 82 -16.40 13.92 -7.60
C ARG A 82 -17.42 13.13 -6.78
N VAL A 83 -18.13 13.82 -5.91
CA VAL A 83 -19.18 13.27 -5.06
C VAL A 83 -20.55 13.61 -5.64
N ASN A 84 -21.38 12.59 -5.85
CA ASN A 84 -22.74 12.67 -6.39
C ASN A 84 -22.86 13.45 -7.71
N GLY A 85 -21.79 13.50 -8.50
CA GLY A 85 -21.76 14.23 -9.77
C GLY A 85 -21.65 15.76 -9.66
N VAL A 86 -21.54 16.34 -8.46
CA VAL A 86 -21.62 17.81 -8.27
C VAL A 86 -20.42 18.38 -7.52
N ASN A 87 -19.98 17.75 -6.43
CA ASN A 87 -18.96 18.31 -5.55
C ASN A 87 -17.59 17.71 -5.85
N ASP A 88 -16.60 18.53 -6.16
CA ASP A 88 -15.23 18.08 -6.42
C ASP A 88 -14.35 18.24 -5.19
N ILE A 89 -13.62 17.17 -4.86
CA ILE A 89 -12.53 17.15 -3.88
C ILE A 89 -11.24 17.03 -4.68
N ASN A 90 -10.42 18.06 -4.65
CA ASN A 90 -9.17 18.11 -5.40
C ASN A 90 -8.02 17.44 -4.63
N PHE A 91 -7.04 16.95 -5.37
CA PHE A 91 -5.82 16.36 -4.86
C PHE A 91 -4.62 17.16 -5.35
N LEU A 92 -3.63 17.33 -4.47
CA LEU A 92 -2.35 17.95 -4.73
C LEU A 92 -1.29 16.87 -4.91
N GLU A 93 -0.43 17.01 -5.92
CA GLU A 93 0.77 16.17 -6.05
C GLU A 93 1.77 16.52 -4.94
N ALA A 94 2.04 15.54 -4.07
CA ALA A 94 3.03 15.68 -2.99
C ALA A 94 4.43 15.27 -3.46
N GLU A 95 4.50 14.19 -4.24
CA GLU A 95 5.68 13.68 -4.91
C GLU A 95 5.28 13.18 -6.30
N PRO A 96 6.19 13.06 -7.28
CA PRO A 96 5.86 12.53 -8.60
C PRO A 96 5.06 11.24 -8.54
N GLY A 97 3.81 11.26 -9.02
CA GLY A 97 2.91 10.10 -8.99
C GLY A 97 2.11 9.90 -7.71
N THR A 98 2.34 10.67 -6.65
CA THR A 98 1.61 10.58 -5.37
C THR A 98 0.74 11.81 -5.15
N TYR A 99 -0.57 11.63 -5.17
CA TYR A 99 -1.55 12.71 -5.06
C TYR A 99 -2.35 12.57 -3.76
N ILE A 100 -2.40 13.64 -2.97
CA ILE A 100 -3.03 13.66 -1.65
C ILE A 100 -4.19 14.67 -1.67
N SER A 101 -5.34 14.31 -1.12
CA SER A 101 -6.50 15.21 -1.08
C SER A 101 -6.17 16.52 -0.35
N GLU A 102 -6.57 17.67 -0.90
CA GLU A 102 -6.28 18.98 -0.31
C GLU A 102 -6.93 19.13 1.08
N VAL A 103 -8.09 18.51 1.26
CA VAL A 103 -8.82 18.46 2.53
C VAL A 103 -9.02 17.00 2.97
N PRO A 104 -8.95 16.73 4.28
CA PRO A 104 -9.28 15.40 4.80
C PRO A 104 -10.77 15.13 4.64
N PHE A 105 -11.13 13.91 4.25
CA PHE A 105 -12.52 13.49 4.14
C PHE A 105 -12.65 11.99 4.41
N ALA A 106 -13.84 11.60 4.88
CA ALA A 106 -14.26 10.21 5.00
C ALA A 106 -15.28 9.90 3.91
N VAL A 107 -15.23 8.70 3.35
CA VAL A 107 -16.30 8.18 2.50
C VAL A 107 -17.55 7.95 3.35
N GLU A 108 -18.68 8.47 2.92
CA GLU A 108 -19.95 8.40 3.63
C GLU A 108 -20.94 7.47 2.92
N SER A 109 -21.80 6.82 3.71
CA SER A 109 -22.96 6.06 3.20
C SER A 109 -23.86 6.96 2.34
N ASN A 110 -24.50 6.38 1.33
CA ASN A 110 -25.43 7.04 0.40
C ASN A 110 -24.81 8.11 -0.54
N ASN A 111 -23.48 8.24 -0.55
CA ASN A 111 -22.78 9.03 -1.55
C ASN A 111 -22.13 8.14 -2.61
N SER A 112 -22.08 8.65 -3.84
CA SER A 112 -21.38 8.05 -4.98
C SER A 112 -20.13 8.86 -5.30
N TYR A 113 -19.00 8.18 -5.47
CA TYR A 113 -17.69 8.77 -5.69
C TYR A 113 -17.15 8.34 -7.06
N GLU A 114 -16.69 9.31 -7.85
CA GLU A 114 -16.06 9.09 -9.16
C GLU A 114 -14.68 9.74 -9.18
N LEU A 115 -13.64 8.98 -9.52
CA LEU A 115 -12.29 9.50 -9.69
C LEU A 115 -12.12 10.08 -11.10
N PHE A 116 -11.58 11.29 -11.19
CA PHE A 116 -11.21 11.96 -12.42
C PHE A 116 -9.72 12.27 -12.42
N ILE A 117 -9.05 11.94 -13.53
CA ILE A 117 -7.63 12.18 -13.73
C ILE A 117 -7.46 12.84 -15.09
N GLN A 118 -6.73 13.95 -15.14
CA GLN A 118 -6.22 14.53 -16.38
C GLN A 118 -4.70 14.55 -16.32
N THR A 119 -4.06 13.75 -17.17
CA THR A 119 -2.59 13.63 -17.23
C THR A 119 -1.95 14.85 -17.88
N ALA A 120 -0.64 15.04 -17.67
CA ALA A 120 0.08 16.19 -18.20
C ALA A 120 0.08 16.24 -19.75
N ASP A 121 -0.03 15.08 -20.39
CA ASP A 121 -0.16 14.94 -21.85
C ASP A 121 -1.56 15.29 -22.39
N GLY A 122 -2.51 15.60 -21.50
CA GLY A 122 -3.89 15.98 -21.83
C GLY A 122 -4.89 14.82 -21.88
N SER A 123 -4.45 13.56 -21.73
CA SER A 123 -5.37 12.42 -21.63
C SER A 123 -6.24 12.54 -20.38
N SER A 124 -7.48 12.02 -20.46
CA SER A 124 -8.43 12.11 -19.36
C SER A 124 -9.07 10.76 -19.07
N TYR A 125 -9.17 10.42 -17.79
CA TYR A 125 -9.71 9.16 -17.29
C TYR A 125 -10.80 9.44 -16.26
N ARG A 126 -11.81 8.57 -16.25
CA ARG A 126 -12.91 8.61 -15.29
C ARG A 126 -13.19 7.19 -14.81
N SER A 127 -13.29 6.99 -13.50
CA SER A 127 -13.76 5.73 -12.95
C SER A 127 -15.27 5.58 -13.13
N ASP A 128 -15.76 4.35 -12.95
CA ASP A 128 -17.17 4.16 -12.64
C ASP A 128 -17.50 4.73 -11.24
N PRO A 129 -18.76 5.12 -11.00
CA PRO A 129 -19.21 5.54 -9.68
C PRO A 129 -19.18 4.39 -8.68
N VAL A 130 -18.57 4.63 -7.51
CA VAL A 130 -18.50 3.67 -6.40
C VAL A 130 -19.12 4.27 -5.15
N ALA A 131 -19.85 3.46 -4.39
CA ALA A 131 -20.46 3.85 -3.12
C ALA A 131 -20.07 2.88 -2.02
N LEU A 132 -20.06 3.36 -0.78
CA LEU A 132 -19.88 2.51 0.39
C LEU A 132 -21.10 1.60 0.56
N THR A 133 -20.89 0.29 0.58
CA THR A 133 -21.97 -0.71 0.62
C THR A 133 -22.41 -1.08 2.04
N GLY A 134 -21.60 -0.74 3.04
CA GLY A 134 -21.92 -0.97 4.44
C GLY A 134 -20.81 -0.48 5.35
N LYS A 135 -21.15 -0.38 6.63
CA LYS A 135 -20.26 0.05 7.71
C LYS A 135 -20.30 -1.00 8.81
N ALA A 136 -19.15 -1.30 9.38
CA ALA A 136 -19.01 -2.15 10.55
C ALA A 136 -18.19 -1.43 11.61
N GLU A 137 -18.45 -1.76 12.87
CA GLU A 137 -17.61 -1.37 13.98
C GLU A 137 -16.82 -2.56 14.50
N LEU A 138 -15.60 -2.29 14.95
CA LEU A 138 -14.83 -3.25 15.73
C LEU A 138 -15.26 -3.15 17.19
N THR A 139 -15.76 -4.24 17.74
CA THR A 139 -16.20 -4.29 19.14
C THR A 139 -15.12 -4.75 20.09
N ASN A 140 -14.20 -5.60 19.60
CA ASN A 140 -13.14 -6.15 20.43
C ASN A 140 -11.92 -6.51 19.59
N ILE A 141 -10.74 -6.34 20.17
CA ILE A 141 -9.47 -6.79 19.61
C ILE A 141 -8.69 -7.43 20.74
N TYR A 142 -8.32 -8.70 20.58
CA TYR A 142 -7.65 -9.46 21.63
C TYR A 142 -6.65 -10.45 21.06
N ALA A 143 -5.68 -10.82 21.89
CA ALA A 143 -4.61 -11.71 21.53
C ALA A 143 -4.65 -12.99 22.37
N GLU A 144 -4.50 -14.14 21.73
CA GLU A 144 -4.45 -15.44 22.41
C GLU A 144 -3.20 -16.20 22.01
N ARG A 145 -2.61 -16.93 22.97
CA ARG A 145 -1.55 -17.89 22.66
C ARG A 145 -2.16 -19.05 21.88
N MET A 146 -1.58 -19.37 20.73
CA MET A 146 -2.05 -20.45 19.87
C MET A 146 -0.89 -21.29 19.32
N THR A 147 -1.22 -22.46 18.80
CA THR A 147 -0.31 -23.27 17.98
C THR A 147 -0.94 -23.40 16.59
N ASN A 148 -0.20 -23.07 15.54
CA ASN A 148 -0.70 -23.16 14.18
C ASN A 148 -0.74 -24.61 13.68
N GLU A 149 -1.27 -24.83 12.46
CA GLU A 149 -1.39 -26.16 11.85
C GLU A 149 -0.05 -26.88 11.63
N PHE A 150 1.06 -26.15 11.70
CA PHE A 150 2.43 -26.67 11.58
C PHE A 150 3.07 -27.00 12.95
N GLY A 151 2.33 -26.86 14.05
CA GLY A 151 2.85 -27.11 15.40
C GLY A 151 3.72 -25.98 15.96
N ILE A 152 3.72 -24.81 15.32
CA ILE A 152 4.52 -23.65 15.74
C ILE A 152 3.69 -22.83 16.73
N GLU A 153 4.27 -22.56 17.90
CA GLU A 153 3.67 -21.71 18.92
C GLU A 153 3.77 -20.23 18.54
N GLY A 154 2.70 -19.48 18.76
CA GLY A 154 2.61 -18.07 18.44
C GLY A 154 1.46 -17.37 19.16
N VAL A 155 1.12 -16.18 18.67
CA VAL A 155 0.00 -15.38 19.17
C VAL A 155 -0.95 -15.12 17.99
N ALA A 156 -2.23 -15.45 18.17
CA ALA A 156 -3.29 -15.03 17.26
C ALA A 156 -3.82 -13.67 17.72
N ILE A 157 -4.11 -12.79 16.77
CA ILE A 157 -4.86 -11.57 17.01
C ILE A 157 -6.25 -11.79 16.43
N TYR A 158 -7.27 -11.72 17.29
CA TYR A 158 -8.67 -11.83 16.93
C TYR A 158 -9.33 -10.47 16.96
N ILE A 159 -10.29 -10.29 16.06
CA ILE A 159 -11.08 -9.08 15.93
C ILE A 159 -12.55 -9.51 15.88
N ASP A 160 -13.32 -9.01 16.83
CA ASP A 160 -14.78 -9.11 16.79
C ASP A 160 -15.34 -7.81 16.21
N GLY A 161 -16.31 -7.93 15.32
CA GLY A 161 -17.00 -6.77 14.76
C GLY A 161 -18.48 -7.05 14.54
N ASN A 162 -19.25 -5.97 14.50
CA ASN A 162 -20.67 -6.00 14.19
C ASN A 162 -20.97 -5.07 13.01
N GLU A 163 -21.90 -5.50 12.16
CA GLU A 163 -22.42 -4.67 11.09
C GLU A 163 -23.27 -3.55 11.69
N LEU A 164 -22.99 -2.31 11.33
CA LEU A 164 -23.75 -1.13 11.73
C LEU A 164 -24.79 -0.76 10.68
N GLU A 165 -24.38 -0.77 9.42
CA GLU A 165 -25.20 -0.36 8.28
C GLU A 165 -24.89 -1.18 7.03
N GLY A 166 -25.89 -1.39 6.18
CA GLY A 166 -25.74 -2.04 4.89
C GLY A 166 -25.75 -3.57 4.93
N ASP A 167 -25.33 -4.19 3.82
CA ASP A 167 -25.22 -5.64 3.62
C ASP A 167 -23.85 -5.96 3.00
N ALA A 168 -22.81 -5.32 3.53
CA ALA A 168 -21.45 -5.47 3.04
C ALA A 168 -20.92 -6.85 3.39
N LYS A 169 -20.65 -7.67 2.36
CA LYS A 169 -20.17 -9.05 2.55
C LYS A 169 -18.72 -9.15 2.99
N ASN A 170 -17.93 -8.10 2.73
CA ASN A 170 -16.51 -8.08 3.00
C ASN A 170 -16.13 -6.72 3.58
N TYR A 171 -15.30 -6.74 4.61
CA TYR A 171 -14.73 -5.56 5.24
C TYR A 171 -13.21 -5.59 5.10
N ARG A 172 -12.61 -4.44 4.83
CA ARG A 172 -11.15 -4.26 4.82
C ARG A 172 -10.77 -3.43 6.04
N TYR A 173 -9.93 -4.00 6.89
CA TYR A 173 -9.31 -3.29 7.99
C TYR A 173 -7.83 -3.10 7.69
N THR A 174 -7.32 -1.92 8.01
CA THR A 174 -5.89 -1.65 8.06
C THR A 174 -5.52 -1.51 9.53
N PHE A 175 -4.35 -2.01 9.91
CA PHE A 175 -3.83 -1.89 11.26
C PHE A 175 -2.39 -1.41 11.21
N ASP A 176 -2.03 -0.60 12.20
CA ASP A 176 -0.64 -0.30 12.50
C ASP A 176 -0.24 -1.14 13.71
N GLU A 177 0.74 -2.02 13.54
CA GLU A 177 1.28 -2.79 14.65
C GLU A 177 2.38 -1.99 15.36
N THR A 178 2.32 -1.98 16.69
CA THR A 178 3.37 -1.44 17.54
C THR A 178 3.66 -2.38 18.69
N TYR A 179 4.88 -2.37 19.20
CA TYR A 179 5.29 -3.23 20.31
C TYR A 179 5.29 -2.44 21.62
N LYS A 180 4.79 -3.07 22.68
CA LYS A 180 4.93 -2.57 24.05
C LYS A 180 5.80 -3.54 24.83
N ILE A 181 7.04 -3.15 25.10
CA ILE A 181 7.93 -3.91 25.98
C ILE A 181 7.56 -3.57 27.42
N ILE A 182 7.00 -4.53 28.14
CA ILE A 182 6.77 -4.42 29.58
C ILE A 182 7.83 -5.28 30.26
N ALA A 183 8.76 -4.64 30.97
CA ALA A 183 9.74 -5.37 31.77
C ALA A 183 8.99 -6.14 32.88
N PRO A 184 9.14 -7.47 33.00
CA PRO A 184 8.45 -8.26 34.02
C PRO A 184 8.76 -7.81 35.45
N VAL A 185 9.98 -7.30 35.65
CA VAL A 185 10.46 -6.71 36.89
C VAL A 185 11.21 -5.44 36.51
N TRP A 186 10.49 -4.31 36.47
CA TRP A 186 11.11 -3.00 36.28
C TRP A 186 11.67 -2.53 37.62
N ASP A 187 12.94 -2.15 37.63
CA ASP A 187 13.62 -1.52 38.75
C ASP A 187 14.29 -0.25 38.19
N ASP A 188 14.20 0.86 38.91
CA ASP A 188 14.86 2.12 38.52
C ASP A 188 16.36 2.09 38.84
N GLU A 189 16.80 1.16 39.68
CA GLU A 189 18.19 0.95 40.04
C GLU A 189 18.82 -0.14 39.15
N GLU A 190 19.74 0.24 38.26
CA GLU A 190 20.48 -0.70 37.39
C GLU A 190 21.32 -1.69 38.22
N PHE A 191 21.89 -1.21 39.33
CA PHE A 191 22.48 -2.02 40.39
C PHE A 191 22.63 -1.17 41.66
N ARG A 192 22.29 -1.75 42.81
CA ARG A 192 22.54 -1.12 44.12
C ARG A 192 23.76 -1.75 44.77
N LEU A 193 24.84 -0.98 44.92
CA LEU A 193 26.00 -1.42 45.70
C LEU A 193 25.64 -1.44 47.19
N THR A 194 25.27 -2.61 47.70
CA THR A 194 25.23 -2.83 49.14
C THR A 194 26.65 -3.08 49.62
N ASN A 195 27.13 -2.28 50.58
CA ASN A 195 28.44 -2.44 51.23
C ASN A 195 29.66 -1.91 50.42
N TYR A 196 29.47 -0.89 49.57
CA TYR A 196 30.60 -0.15 49.01
C TYR A 196 31.21 0.77 50.06
N ASP A 197 32.41 0.42 50.54
CA ASP A 197 33.26 1.30 51.33
C ASP A 197 34.35 1.88 50.41
N PRO A 198 34.24 3.15 49.97
CA PRO A 198 35.25 3.79 49.13
C PRO A 198 36.62 3.94 49.82
N CYS A 199 36.71 3.61 51.11
CA CYS A 199 37.92 3.72 51.92
C CYS A 199 38.47 2.36 52.40
N ALA A 200 37.93 1.22 51.95
CA ALA A 200 38.50 -0.09 52.23
C ALA A 200 39.77 -0.33 51.40
N LEU A 201 40.91 0.13 51.91
CA LEU A 201 42.26 -0.26 51.52
C LEU A 201 42.79 -1.37 52.43
#